data_AF-A0A392Q605-F1
#
_entry.id   AF-A0A392Q605-F1
#
_cell.length_a   1.000
_cell.length_b   1.000
_cell.length_c   1.000
_cell.angle_alpha   90.00
_cell.angle_beta   90.00
_cell.angle_gamma   90.00
#
_symmetry.space_group_name_H-M   'P 1'
#
loop_
_entity.id
_entity.type
_entity.pdbx_description
1 polymer ?
#
loop_
_entity_poly.entity_id
_entity_poly.type
_entity_poly.pdbx_seq_one_letter_code
_entity_poly.pdbx_strand_id
1 'polypeptide(L)' 'YLTEVKYQKPVIVYNYPKGIKAFYMRLNDDSKTVAAMDVLVPKVGELIGGSQREERYDVIQQR' A
#
# COMPACT_ATOMS: atom_id res chain seq x y z
N TYR A 1 9.89 -3.47 14.58
CA TYR A 1 11.18 -2.98 14.00
C TYR A 1 11.08 -1.58 13.37
N LEU A 2 10.32 -1.34 12.29
CA LEU A 2 10.31 -0.03 11.60
C LEU A 2 9.87 1.13 12.53
N THR A 3 8.72 0.98 13.19
CA THR A 3 8.12 2.01 14.05
C THR A 3 8.81 2.14 15.40
N GLU A 4 9.45 1.08 15.91
CA GLU A 4 9.98 1.01 17.28
C GLU A 4 11.50 1.13 17.37
N VAL A 5 12.22 0.62 16.38
CA VAL A 5 13.68 0.54 16.40
C VAL A 5 14.28 1.52 15.40
N LYS A 6 13.84 1.48 14.14
CA LYS A 6 14.46 2.26 13.06
C LYS A 6 14.05 3.73 13.07
N TYR A 7 12.75 3.99 13.17
CA TYR A 7 12.21 5.36 13.03
C TYR A 7 11.64 5.93 14.33
N GLN A 8 11.32 5.09 15.32
CA GLN A 8 10.80 5.50 16.64
C GLN A 8 9.58 6.44 16.57
N LYS A 9 8.74 6.27 15.55
CA LYS A 9 7.53 7.06 15.28
C LYS A 9 6.57 6.26 14.40
N PRO A 10 5.30 6.69 14.25
CA PRO A 10 4.41 6.15 13.23
C PRO A 10 5.02 6.27 11.83
N VAL A 11 4.84 5.24 11.00
CA VAL A 11 5.39 5.17 9.65
C VAL A 11 4.29 4.77 8.68
N ILE A 12 4.25 5.41 7.51
CA ILE A 12 3.39 5.01 6.41
C ILE A 12 4.27 4.27 5.41
N VAL A 13 3.93 3.01 5.13
CA VAL A 13 4.55 2.24 4.05
C VAL A 13 3.61 2.30 2.86
N TYR A 14 4.12 2.61 1.67
CA TYR A 14 3.31 2.78 0.46
C TYR A 14 3.99 2.17 -0.76
N ASN A 15 3.24 2.06 -1.86
CA ASN A 15 3.67 1.44 -3.13
C ASN A 15 4.05 -0.04 -2.98
N TYR A 16 3.08 -0.84 -2.55
CA TYR A 16 3.26 -2.28 -2.38
C TYR A 16 3.31 -3.03 -3.71
N PRO A 17 4.01 -4.18 -3.80
CA PRO A 17 3.99 -5.03 -4.98
C PRO A 17 2.58 -5.46 -5.37
N LYS A 18 2.24 -5.35 -6.66
CA LYS A 18 0.87 -5.57 -7.15
C LYS A 18 0.34 -7.00 -6.95
N GLY A 19 1.23 -7.98 -6.84
CA GLY A 19 0.89 -9.41 -6.73
C GLY A 19 0.45 -9.86 -5.34
N ILE A 20 0.58 -9.01 -4.32
CA ILE A 20 0.21 -9.34 -2.93
C ILE A 20 -0.90 -8.43 -2.36
N LYS A 21 -1.53 -7.62 -3.22
CA LYS A 21 -2.58 -6.66 -2.84
C LYS A 21 -3.78 -6.83 -3.78
N ALA A 22 -4.95 -6.36 -3.34
CA ALA A 22 -6.21 -6.56 -4.05
C ALA A 22 -6.22 -5.93 -5.45
N PHE A 23 -6.99 -6.53 -6.37
CA PHE A 23 -7.08 -6.11 -7.79
C PHE A 23 -7.54 -4.65 -7.96
N TYR A 24 -8.43 -4.16 -7.08
CA TYR A 24 -8.99 -2.81 -7.14
C TYR A 24 -7.99 -1.70 -6.79
N MET A 25 -6.80 -2.03 -6.30
CA MET A 25 -5.78 -1.02 -5.97
C MET A 25 -5.13 -0.51 -7.26
N ARG A 26 -5.02 0.81 -7.41
CA ARG A 26 -4.50 1.46 -8.63
C ARG A 26 -3.09 0.98 -8.96
N LEU A 27 -2.88 0.59 -10.22
CA LEU A 27 -1.55 0.24 -10.73
C LEU A 27 -0.71 1.50 -10.93
N ASN A 28 0.47 1.52 -10.33
CA ASN A 28 1.42 2.63 -10.50
C ASN A 28 2.10 2.56 -11.88
N ASP A 29 2.70 3.69 -12.28
CA ASP A 29 3.31 3.84 -13.61
C ASP A 29 4.53 2.92 -13.80
N ASP A 30 5.13 2.43 -12.71
CA ASP A 30 6.20 1.42 -12.74
C ASP A 30 5.72 0.02 -13.17
N SER A 31 4.39 -0.17 -13.28
CA SER A 31 3.71 -1.44 -13.58
C SER A 31 4.06 -2.62 -12.65
N LYS A 32 4.72 -2.36 -11.52
CA LYS A 32 5.20 -3.35 -10.53
C LYS A 32 4.50 -3.19 -9.20
N THR A 33 4.15 -1.97 -8.83
CA THR A 33 3.53 -1.64 -7.54
C THR A 33 2.11 -1.10 -7.71
N VAL A 34 1.35 -1.08 -6.62
CA VAL A 34 0.04 -0.46 -6.53
C VAL A 34 0.03 0.65 -5.50
N ALA A 35 -0.84 1.64 -5.68
CA ALA A 35 -1.02 2.79 -4.79
C ALA A 35 -1.72 2.41 -3.47
N ALA A 36 -1.17 1.43 -2.76
CA ALA A 36 -1.56 1.00 -1.43
C ALA A 36 -0.74 1.75 -0.39
N MET A 37 -1.32 1.94 0.79
CA MET A 37 -0.63 2.46 1.97
C MET A 37 -1.11 1.75 3.22
N ASP A 38 -0.18 1.49 4.13
CA ASP A 38 -0.47 0.96 5.47
C ASP A 38 0.18 1.91 6.51
N VAL A 39 -0.61 2.36 7.49
CA VAL A 39 -0.18 3.18 8.62
C VAL A 39 0.23 2.27 9.75
N LEU A 40 1.52 2.29 10.09
CA LEU A 40 2.11 1.49 11.15
C LEU A 40 2.35 2.36 12.38
N VAL A 41 1.92 1.90 13.55
CA VAL A 41 2.17 2.52 14.85
C VAL A 41 3.01 1.60 15.75
N PRO A 42 3.76 2.15 16.72
CA PRO A 42 4.50 1.34 17.69
C PRO A 42 3.59 0.36 18.46
N LYS A 43 4.13 -0.80 18.87
CA LYS A 43 3.48 -1.88 19.63
C LYS A 43 2.38 -2.66 18.93
N VAL A 44 1.52 -2.00 18.14
CA VAL A 44 0.36 -2.63 17.48
C VAL A 44 0.70 -3.11 16.07
N GLY A 45 1.59 -2.41 15.35
CA GLY A 45 1.82 -2.67 13.94
C GLY A 45 0.86 -1.87 13.08
N GLU A 46 0.16 -2.52 12.15
CA GLU A 46 -0.79 -1.84 11.25
C GLU A 46 -2.03 -1.35 11.99
N LEU A 47 -2.39 -0.08 11.79
CA LEU A 47 -3.59 0.54 12.33
C LEU A 47 -4.61 0.88 11.24
N ILE A 48 -4.14 1.31 10.06
CA ILE A 48 -4.99 1.71 8.93
C ILE A 48 -4.39 1.16 7.64
N GLY A 49 -5.19 0.49 6.83
CA GLY A 49 -4.83 0.08 5.48
C GLY A 49 -5.73 0.76 4.44
N GLY A 50 -5.13 1.24 3.35
CA GLY A 50 -5.85 1.99 2.32
C GLY A 50 -5.20 1.91 0.95
N SER A 51 -5.89 2.42 -0.07
CA SER A 51 -5.33 2.56 -1.42
C SER A 51 -6.11 3.57 -2.23
N GLN A 52 -5.46 4.19 -3.22
CA GLN A 52 -6.19 4.75 -4.35
C GLN A 52 -6.83 3.59 -5.13
N ARG A 53 -8.12 3.74 -5.44
CA ARG A 53 -8.85 2.74 -6.24
C ARG A 53 -8.49 2.93 -7.70
N GLU A 54 -8.36 1.83 -8.43
CA GLU A 54 -8.12 1.87 -9.88
C GLU A 54 -9.35 2.47 -10.57
N GLU A 55 -9.21 3.73 -10.97
CA GLU A 55 -10.26 4.49 -11.62
C GLU A 55 -10.37 4.21 -13.12
N ARG A 56 -9.32 3.66 -13.74
CA ARG A 56 -9.26 3.43 -15.19
C ARG A 56 -9.91 2.09 -15.51
N TYR A 57 -11.06 2.15 -16.20
CA TYR A 57 -11.86 0.96 -16.54
C TYR A 57 -11.05 -0.13 -17.27
N ASP A 58 -10.26 0.25 -18.27
CA ASP A 58 -9.49 -0.71 -19.06
C ASP A 58 -8.40 -1.41 -18.23
N VAL A 59 -7.85 -0.72 -17.23
CA VAL A 59 -6.81 -1.28 -16.35
C VAL A 59 -7.42 -2.22 -15.32
N ILE A 60 -8.53 -1.83 -14.68
CA ILE A 60 -9.17 -2.68 -13.66
C ILE A 60 -9.78 -3.95 -14.26
N GLN A 61 -10.26 -3.91 -15.52
CA GLN A 61 -10.74 -5.10 -16.23
C GLN A 61 -9.62 -6.13 -16.50
N GLN A 62 -8.37 -5.70 -16.57
CA GLN A 62 -7.21 -6.56 -16.87
C GLN A 62 -6.48 -7.08 -15.62
N ARG A 63 -6.90 -6.65 -14.42
CA ARG A 63 -6.24 -6.95 -13.14
C ARG A 63 -6.76 -8.23 -12.50
#